data_AF-A0A8H9QJS6-F1
#
_entry.id   AF-A0A8H9QJS6-F1
#
_cell.length_a   1.000
_cell.length_b   1.000
_cell.length_c   1.000
_cell.angle_alpha   90.00
_cell.angle_beta   90.00
_cell.angle_gamma   90.00
#
_symmetry.space_group_name_H-M   'P 1'
#
loop_
_entity.id
_entity.type
_entity.pdbx_description
1 polymer ?
#
loop_
_entity_poly.entity_id
_entity_poly.type
_entity_poly.pdbx_seq_one_letter_code
_entity_poly.pdbx_strand_id
1 'polypeptide(L)'
;MNLDDASLFLDAMGDVQPLKSHTDVHWQPMRNLRTPARIDTLQLDNFLSTGFLDIVPLSVPLEFRREGLQNGVTDKLRNGIYGHSRFCNTD
;
A
#
# COMPACT_ATOMS: atom_id res chain seq x y z
N MET A 1 1.17 20.02 -33.93
CA MET A 1 2.48 19.40 -33.64
C MET A 1 3.46 20.00 -34.62
N ASN A 2 4.54 20.60 -34.12
CA ASN A 2 5.52 21.32 -34.92
C ASN A 2 6.45 20.29 -35.59
N LEU A 3 6.55 20.30 -36.92
CA LEU A 3 7.38 19.37 -37.68
C LEU A 3 8.88 19.51 -37.32
N ASP A 4 9.27 20.67 -36.80
CA ASP A 4 10.64 21.00 -36.39
C ASP A 4 11.10 20.27 -35.13
N ASP A 5 10.17 19.91 -34.24
CA ASP A 5 10.54 19.17 -33.02
C ASP A 5 10.95 17.73 -33.39
N ALA A 6 10.19 17.10 -34.31
CA ALA A 6 10.46 15.74 -34.75
C ALA A 6 11.81 15.59 -35.47
N SER A 7 12.21 16.58 -36.26
CA SER A 7 13.51 16.59 -36.93
C SER A 7 14.65 16.85 -35.93
N LEU A 8 14.45 17.76 -34.97
CA LEU A 8 15.41 18.01 -33.88
C LEU A 8 15.67 16.75 -33.04
N PHE A 9 14.62 16.00 -32.71
CA PHE A 9 14.76 14.72 -31.99
C PHE A 9 15.50 13.66 -32.82
N LEU A 10 15.28 13.62 -34.13
CA LEU A 10 15.91 12.64 -35.01
C LEU A 10 17.42 12.89 -35.16
N ASP A 11 17.81 14.16 -35.27
CA ASP A 11 19.22 14.59 -35.30
C ASP A 11 19.92 14.28 -33.97
N ALA A 12 19.26 14.58 -32.85
CA ALA A 12 19.79 14.33 -31.50
C ALA A 12 19.88 12.83 -31.12
N MET A 13 19.17 11.95 -31.83
CA MET A 13 19.16 10.49 -31.58
C MET A 13 19.96 9.71 -32.62
N GLY A 14 20.53 10.37 -33.63
CA GLY A 14 21.17 9.72 -34.78
C GLY A 14 22.48 9.00 -34.46
N ASP A 15 23.16 9.38 -33.37
CA ASP A 15 24.43 8.80 -32.93
C ASP A 15 24.27 7.71 -31.85
N VAL A 16 23.04 7.44 -31.38
CA VAL A 16 22.78 6.48 -30.31
C VAL A 16 23.00 5.05 -30.82
N GLN A 17 24.02 4.39 -30.29
CA GLN A 17 24.27 2.96 -30.53
C GLN A 17 23.58 2.11 -29.45
N PRO A 18 22.86 1.03 -29.81
CA PRO A 18 22.34 0.08 -28.84
C PRO A 18 23.46 -0.44 -27.94
N LEU A 19 23.24 -0.46 -26.64
CA LEU A 19 24.23 -1.01 -25.70
C LEU A 19 24.48 -2.48 -26.05
N LYS A 20 25.75 -2.89 -26.08
CA LYS A 20 26.14 -4.28 -26.33
C LYS A 20 25.39 -5.19 -25.37
N SER A 21 24.76 -6.24 -25.90
CA SER A 21 24.05 -7.24 -25.09
C SER A 21 25.03 -7.98 -24.19
N HIS A 22 25.29 -7.43 -23.00
CA HIS A 22 25.96 -8.14 -21.93
C HIS A 22 24.94 -9.07 -21.28
N THR A 23 25.23 -10.37 -21.25
CA THR A 23 24.41 -11.42 -20.62
C THR A 23 24.34 -11.33 -19.09
N ASP A 24 25.04 -10.37 -18.46
CA ASP A 24 25.11 -10.22 -17.01
C ASP A 24 24.30 -9.03 -16.49
N VAL A 25 23.01 -8.98 -16.84
CA VAL A 25 22.06 -8.35 -15.90
C VAL A 25 21.83 -9.36 -14.78
N HIS A 26 22.77 -9.39 -13.82
CA HIS A 26 22.54 -10.09 -12.56
C HIS A 26 21.46 -9.35 -11.77
N TRP A 27 20.21 -9.68 -12.05
CA TRP A 27 19.11 -9.42 -11.14
C TRP A 27 19.41 -10.14 -9.83
N GLN A 28 20.00 -9.43 -8.86
CA GLN A 28 20.06 -9.92 -7.50
C GLN A 28 18.66 -9.76 -6.92
N PRO A 29 17.89 -10.85 -6.70
CA PRO A 29 16.69 -10.75 -5.91
C PRO A 29 17.22 -10.57 -4.48
N MET A 30 17.46 -9.33 -4.06
CA MET A 30 17.47 -9.01 -2.64
C MET A 30 16.02 -9.16 -2.17
N ARG A 31 15.60 -10.42 -2.04
CA ARG A 31 14.50 -10.81 -1.17
C ARG A 31 14.87 -10.23 0.18
N ASN A 32 14.16 -9.17 0.58
CA ASN A 32 14.06 -8.81 1.97
C ASN A 32 13.66 -10.10 2.69
N LEU A 33 14.63 -10.81 3.28
CA LEU A 33 14.39 -11.91 4.20
C LEU A 33 13.77 -11.26 5.43
N ARG A 34 12.50 -10.90 5.32
CA ARG A 34 11.68 -10.63 6.49
C ARG A 34 11.75 -11.91 7.29
N THR A 35 12.36 -11.84 8.46
CA THR A 35 12.33 -12.91 9.44
C THR A 35 10.87 -13.35 9.55
N PRO A 36 10.55 -14.64 9.33
CA PRO A 36 9.20 -15.13 9.53
C PRO A 36 8.74 -14.68 10.92
N ALA A 37 7.62 -13.98 10.98
CA ALA A 37 7.04 -13.59 12.26
C ALA A 37 6.81 -14.88 13.05
N ARG A 38 7.56 -15.04 14.15
CA ARG A 38 7.41 -16.18 15.03
C ARG A 38 6.04 -16.04 15.70
N ILE A 39 5.08 -16.86 15.28
CA ILE A 39 3.76 -16.92 15.90
C ILE A 39 3.98 -17.41 17.32
N ASP A 40 3.73 -16.55 18.30
CA ASP A 40 3.76 -16.93 19.71
C ASP A 40 2.53 -17.77 20.02
N THR A 41 2.75 -19.06 20.27
CA THR A 41 1.67 -20.02 20.53
C THR A 41 0.97 -19.79 21.87
N LEU A 42 1.51 -18.92 22.73
CA LEU A 42 0.86 -18.52 23.99
C LEU A 42 -0.15 -17.38 23.79
N GLN A 43 -0.09 -16.66 22.67
CA GLN A 43 -1.07 -15.64 22.27
C GLN A 43 -2.05 -16.16 21.21
N LEU A 44 -2.42 -17.45 21.27
CA LEU A 44 -3.49 -17.97 20.41
C LEU A 44 -4.84 -17.33 20.75
N ASP A 45 -5.03 -16.91 22.00
CA ASP A 45 -6.23 -16.20 22.42
C ASP A 45 -6.14 -14.75 21.94
N ASN A 46 -7.07 -14.36 21.07
CA ASN A 46 -7.16 -12.99 20.59
C ASN A 46 -7.52 -12.09 21.78
N PHE A 47 -6.56 -11.29 22.24
CA PHE A 47 -6.75 -10.33 23.33
C PHE A 47 -7.86 -9.29 23.05
N LEU A 48 -8.26 -9.10 21.79
CA LEU A 48 -9.41 -8.26 21.41
C LEU A 48 -10.77 -8.98 21.61
N SER A 49 -10.75 -10.29 21.87
CA SER A 49 -11.95 -11.14 21.97
C SER A 49 -12.27 -11.57 23.41
N THR A 50 -11.31 -11.46 24.33
CA THR A 50 -11.45 -11.93 25.71
C THR A 50 -11.63 -10.76 26.69
N GLY A 51 -12.86 -10.57 27.19
CA GLY A 51 -13.09 -10.01 28.52
C GLY A 51 -13.20 -8.50 28.74
N PHE A 52 -13.33 -7.66 27.70
CA PHE A 52 -13.48 -6.20 27.86
C PHE A 52 -14.50 -5.58 26.88
N LEU A 53 -15.63 -6.24 26.67
CA LEU A 53 -16.66 -5.75 25.75
C LEU A 53 -17.50 -4.65 26.42
N ASP A 54 -17.37 -3.42 25.92
CA ASP A 54 -18.31 -2.35 26.21
C ASP A 54 -19.42 -2.36 25.16
N ILE A 55 -20.66 -2.66 25.58
CA ILE A 55 -21.80 -2.80 24.67
C ILE A 55 -22.32 -1.41 24.33
N VAL A 56 -22.10 -0.98 23.09
CA VAL A 56 -22.58 0.32 22.59
C VAL A 56 -24.05 0.21 22.19
N PRO A 57 -24.94 1.11 22.69
CA PRO A 57 -26.34 1.14 22.27
C PRO A 57 -26.50 1.47 20.78
N LEU A 58 -27.52 0.90 20.13
CA LEU A 58 -27.80 1.14 18.70
C LEU A 58 -28.12 2.59 18.35
N SER A 59 -28.54 3.39 19.34
CA SER A 59 -28.79 4.83 19.17
C SER A 59 -27.52 5.67 19.08
N VAL A 60 -26.36 5.10 19.45
CA VAL A 60 -25.08 5.80 19.49
C VAL A 60 -24.28 5.44 18.23
N PRO A 61 -23.85 6.43 17.42
CA PRO A 61 -23.02 6.16 16.26
C PRO A 61 -21.63 5.65 16.66
N LEU A 62 -21.08 4.74 15.86
CA LEU A 62 -19.73 4.21 16.06
C LEU A 62 -18.70 5.22 15.57
N GLU A 63 -18.19 6.03 16.49
CA GLU A 63 -17.20 7.07 16.19
C GLU A 63 -16.01 6.98 17.14
N PHE A 64 -14.79 7.07 16.59
CA PHE A 64 -13.56 7.15 17.36
C PHE A 64 -12.54 8.02 16.65
N ARG A 65 -11.99 9.00 17.37
CA ARG A 65 -10.88 9.85 16.91
C ARG A 65 -9.83 9.96 18.00
N ARG A 66 -8.59 9.59 17.68
CA ARG A 66 -7.44 9.81 18.58
C ARG A 66 -7.05 11.28 18.57
N GLU A 67 -6.72 11.81 19.74
CA GLU A 67 -6.17 13.17 19.89
C GLU A 67 -4.86 13.32 19.11
N GLY A 68 -4.61 14.52 18.59
CA GLY A 68 -3.42 14.82 17.77
C GLY A 68 -3.46 14.30 16.32
N LEU A 69 -4.57 13.69 15.88
CA LEU A 69 -4.71 13.22 14.50
C LEU A 69 -5.06 14.39 13.56
N GLN A 70 -4.33 14.48 12.44
CA GLN A 70 -4.55 15.48 11.40
C GLN A 70 -5.94 15.32 10.77
N ASN A 71 -6.63 16.43 10.49
CA ASN A 71 -7.98 16.44 9.92
C ASN A 71 -8.10 15.64 8.60
N GLY A 72 -7.06 15.68 7.76
CA GLY A 72 -7.05 14.93 6.49
C GLY A 72 -7.11 13.40 6.66
N VAL A 73 -6.83 12.85 7.85
CA VAL A 73 -7.01 11.42 8.13
C VAL A 73 -8.50 11.08 8.27
N THR A 74 -9.29 11.98 8.87
CA THR A 74 -10.75 11.83 8.93
C THR A 74 -11.36 11.94 7.53
N ASP A 75 -10.83 12.82 6.68
CA ASP A 75 -11.29 12.94 5.30
C ASP A 75 -10.99 11.68 4.48
N LYS A 76 -9.92 10.94 4.79
CA LYS A 76 -9.63 9.63 4.16
C LYS A 76 -10.67 8.57 4.52
N LEU A 77 -11.28 8.63 5.70
CA LEU A 77 -12.36 7.70 6.05
C LEU A 77 -13.63 8.00 5.26
N ARG A 78 -13.88 9.28 4.93
CA ARG A 78 -15.06 9.70 4.16
C ARG A 78 -14.89 9.47 2.66
N ASN A 79 -13.73 9.81 2.12
CA ASN A 79 -13.44 9.80 0.68
C ASN A 79 -12.59 8.58 0.25
N GLY A 80 -12.44 7.60 1.15
CA GLY A 80 -11.65 6.40 0.89
C GLY A 80 -12.28 5.50 -0.18
N ILE A 81 -11.42 4.77 -0.92
CA ILE A 81 -11.87 3.78 -1.90
C ILE A 81 -11.95 2.41 -1.21
N TYR A 82 -13.18 1.96 -0.95
CA TYR A 82 -13.46 0.68 -0.30
C TYR A 82 -13.84 -0.36 -1.35
N GLY A 83 -12.84 -0.96 -1.99
CA GLY A 83 -13.04 -2.10 -2.90
C GLY A 83 -13.44 -3.38 -2.15
N HIS A 84 -13.98 -4.37 -2.86
CA HIS A 84 -14.54 -5.59 -2.25
C HIS A 84 -13.57 -6.33 -1.30
N SER A 85 -12.29 -6.42 -1.64
CA SER A 85 -11.26 -7.07 -0.80
C SER A 85 -10.92 -6.32 0.50
N ARG A 86 -11.46 -5.12 0.70
CA ARG A 86 -11.25 -4.32 1.93
C ARG A 86 -12.39 -4.45 2.93
N PHE A 87 -13.46 -5.17 2.57
CA PHE A 87 -14.52 -5.52 3.51
C PHE A 87 -14.20 -6.86 4.16
N CYS A 88 -14.29 -6.91 5.49
CA CYS A 88 -14.28 -8.14 6.24
C CYS A 88 -15.73 -8.48 6.59
N ASN A 89 -16.36 -9.34 5.78
CA ASN A 89 -17.65 -9.91 6.14
C ASN A 89 -17.41 -11.16 6.98
N THR A 90 -18.25 -11.37 8.00
CA THR A 90 -18.31 -12.62 8.74
C THR A 90 -19.28 -13.53 7.99
N ASP A 91 -18.84 -14.72 7.59
CA ASP A 91 -19.74 -15.78 7.08
C ASP A 91 -20.69 -16.27 8.19
#